data_AF-F4MRA5-F1
#
_entry.id   AF-F4MRA5-F1
#
_cell.length_a   1.000
_cell.length_b   1.000
_cell.length_c   1.000
_cell.angle_alpha   90.00
_cell.angle_beta   90.00
_cell.angle_gamma   90.00
#
_symmetry.space_group_name_H-M   'P 1'
#
loop_
_entity.id
_entity.type
_entity.pdbx_description
1 polymer ?
#
loop_
_entity_poly.entity_id
_entity_poly.type
_entity_poly.pdbx_seq_one_letter_code
_entity_poly.pdbx_strand_id
1 'polypeptide(L)'
;MKKLLTIMGSVGLIATTSAAVIACGDKTQQKTPDKKDENKPAEEKKEEKTEETKKEEEKSEEKETKFPMQNLDLGGFFKDENKYNSFSQYDIKKRIAKLTNTDISTLTDLKIEYENESGKGTVKSTKYSDVLTFTFSNTLDLGKFKKENKRVGQNY
;
A
#
# COMPACT_ATOMS: atom_id res chain seq x y z
N MET A 1 -37.44 34.82 7.44
CA MET A 1 -38.29 33.64 7.13
C MET A 1 -37.39 32.51 6.66
N LYS A 2 -37.22 31.46 7.47
CA LYS A 2 -36.54 30.20 7.08
C LYS A 2 -37.63 29.14 6.93
N LYS A 3 -37.83 28.62 5.72
CA LYS A 3 -38.63 27.44 5.42
C LYS A 3 -37.92 26.69 4.28
N LEU A 4 -37.31 25.57 4.63
CA LEU A 4 -37.79 24.21 4.35
C LEU A 4 -37.61 23.82 2.88
N LEU A 5 -36.50 23.14 2.62
CA LEU A 5 -36.36 22.26 1.46
C LEU A 5 -36.20 20.82 1.98
N THR A 6 -37.37 20.17 2.05
CA THR A 6 -37.64 18.74 1.83
C THR A 6 -36.66 18.15 0.81
N ILE A 7 -36.11 16.94 0.96
CA ILE A 7 -36.67 15.64 0.50
C ILE A 7 -35.62 14.60 0.93
N MET A 8 -35.88 13.69 1.88
CA MET A 8 -36.50 12.36 1.64
C MET A 8 -35.94 11.62 0.41
N GLY A 9 -34.63 11.30 0.44
CA GLY A 9 -33.99 10.36 -0.49
C GLY A 9 -33.85 8.98 0.14
N SER A 10 -34.81 8.12 -0.15
CA SER A 10 -34.97 6.74 0.30
C SER A 10 -33.89 5.77 -0.18
N VAL A 11 -33.45 4.92 0.76
CA VAL A 11 -33.16 3.47 0.66
C VAL A 11 -32.54 2.96 -0.65
N GLY A 12 -31.22 2.73 -0.62
CA GLY A 12 -30.56 1.77 -1.51
C GLY A 12 -30.42 0.42 -0.82
N LEU A 13 -31.26 -0.56 -1.18
CA LEU A 13 -31.06 -1.97 -0.86
C LEU A 13 -29.85 -2.48 -1.66
N ILE A 14 -28.75 -2.82 -1.00
CA ILE A 14 -27.64 -3.50 -1.66
C ILE A 14 -27.97 -4.99 -1.69
N ALA A 15 -28.22 -5.52 -2.88
CA ALA A 15 -28.44 -6.94 -3.10
C ALA A 15 -27.14 -7.71 -2.84
N THR A 16 -27.16 -8.61 -1.86
CA THR A 16 -26.09 -9.59 -1.64
C THR A 16 -26.13 -10.63 -2.75
N THR A 17 -25.31 -10.45 -3.79
CA THR A 17 -24.99 -11.52 -4.72
C THR A 17 -23.83 -12.33 -4.17
N SER A 18 -24.15 -13.42 -3.47
CA SER A 18 -23.20 -14.45 -3.10
C SER A 18 -22.83 -15.28 -4.34
N ALA A 19 -21.64 -15.06 -4.90
CA ALA A 19 -21.03 -16.04 -5.80
C ALA A 19 -20.07 -16.92 -4.99
N ALA A 20 -20.46 -18.17 -4.81
CA ALA A 20 -19.61 -19.23 -4.27
C ALA A 20 -18.81 -19.91 -5.41
N VAL A 21 -17.73 -20.61 -5.00
CA VAL A 21 -16.85 -21.54 -5.74
C VAL A 21 -16.02 -20.94 -6.90
N ILE A 22 -14.73 -21.23 -7.04
CA ILE A 22 -14.15 -22.56 -7.29
C ILE A 22 -12.83 -22.73 -6.53
N ALA A 23 -12.73 -23.82 -5.78
CA ALA A 23 -11.45 -24.40 -5.39
C ALA A 23 -10.82 -25.02 -6.64
N CYS A 24 -9.92 -24.31 -7.31
CA CYS A 24 -8.93 -24.97 -8.15
C CYS A 24 -7.90 -25.62 -7.21
N GLY A 25 -8.22 -26.84 -6.79
CA GLY A 25 -7.19 -27.79 -6.45
C GLY A 25 -6.40 -28.08 -7.73
N ASP A 26 -5.18 -27.57 -7.81
CA ASP A 26 -4.16 -28.12 -8.70
C ASP A 26 -2.81 -28.05 -7.98
N LYS A 27 -2.52 -29.12 -7.24
CA LYS A 27 -1.17 -29.49 -6.81
C LYS A 27 -0.93 -30.92 -7.23
N THR A 28 -0.37 -31.13 -8.42
CA THR A 28 0.49 -32.28 -8.80
C THR A 28 1.01 -32.03 -10.21
N GLN A 29 2.24 -31.55 -10.38
CA GLN A 29 3.43 -32.32 -10.78
C GLN A 29 3.24 -33.23 -12.00
N GLN A 30 3.81 -32.85 -13.14
CA GLN A 30 4.49 -33.83 -14.01
C GLN A 30 5.68 -33.20 -14.74
N LYS A 31 6.83 -33.88 -14.59
CA LYS A 31 8.17 -33.57 -15.11
C LYS A 31 8.31 -34.00 -16.58
N THR A 32 8.99 -33.16 -17.39
CA THR A 32 10.04 -33.36 -18.46
C THR A 32 10.12 -34.66 -19.31
N PRO A 33 10.93 -34.78 -20.39
CA PRO A 33 11.90 -33.88 -21.08
C PRO A 33 11.62 -33.82 -22.63
N ASP A 34 12.31 -33.14 -23.55
CA ASP A 34 13.72 -33.17 -23.97
C ASP A 34 13.89 -32.20 -25.16
N LYS A 35 14.93 -31.35 -25.15
CA LYS A 35 15.96 -31.32 -26.22
C LYS A 35 17.04 -30.29 -25.91
N LYS A 36 18.25 -30.84 -25.82
CA LYS A 36 19.57 -30.20 -25.90
C LYS A 36 19.65 -29.21 -27.06
N ASP A 37 20.40 -28.13 -26.88
CA ASP A 37 21.65 -27.98 -27.63
C ASP A 37 22.64 -27.02 -26.93
N GLU A 38 23.91 -27.37 -27.06
CA GLU A 38 25.10 -26.77 -26.45
C GLU A 38 25.49 -25.44 -27.14
N ASN A 39 25.93 -24.44 -26.36
CA ASN A 39 27.28 -23.89 -26.53
C ASN A 39 27.70 -22.96 -25.37
N LYS A 40 29.00 -23.00 -25.08
CA LYS A 40 29.75 -22.35 -23.98
C LYS A 40 30.61 -21.19 -24.60
N PRO A 41 31.53 -20.54 -23.85
CA PRO A 41 31.44 -19.28 -23.10
C PRO A 41 32.32 -18.12 -23.68
N ALA A 42 32.21 -16.89 -23.13
CA ALA A 42 33.28 -15.88 -22.94
C ALA A 42 32.64 -14.54 -22.51
N GLU A 43 32.92 -13.98 -21.33
CA GLU A 43 34.05 -13.10 -20.94
C GLU A 43 33.76 -11.59 -21.16
N GLU A 44 34.36 -10.78 -20.29
CA GLU A 44 34.09 -9.40 -19.84
C GLU A 44 34.16 -8.28 -20.89
N LYS A 45 33.45 -7.13 -20.69
CA LYS A 45 33.99 -5.77 -20.40
C LYS A 45 33.09 -4.58 -20.82
N LYS A 46 33.01 -3.60 -19.89
CA LYS A 46 33.10 -2.11 -19.98
C LYS A 46 32.18 -1.26 -20.88
N GLU A 47 31.52 -0.31 -20.19
CA GLU A 47 31.48 1.16 -20.36
C GLU A 47 30.97 1.83 -21.66
N GLU A 48 29.89 2.61 -21.44
CA GLU A 48 29.68 4.04 -21.77
C GLU A 48 29.11 4.50 -23.14
N LYS A 49 28.05 5.35 -23.01
CA LYS A 49 27.51 6.41 -23.90
C LYS A 49 26.83 6.02 -25.22
N THR A 50 25.64 6.59 -25.49
CA THR A 50 25.47 7.84 -26.28
C THR A 50 23.98 8.27 -26.34
N GLU A 51 23.79 9.57 -26.11
CA GLU A 51 22.75 10.57 -26.47
C GLU A 51 21.34 10.23 -26.99
N GLU A 52 20.38 10.90 -26.33
CA GLU A 52 19.34 11.83 -26.81
C GLU A 52 18.38 11.52 -27.99
N THR A 53 17.27 12.27 -27.93
CA THR A 53 16.15 12.47 -28.87
C THR A 53 15.02 11.42 -28.78
N LYS A 54 13.74 11.75 -28.50
CA LYS A 54 12.97 12.96 -28.79
C LYS A 54 11.93 13.27 -27.70
N LYS A 55 11.84 14.58 -27.43
CA LYS A 55 10.70 15.32 -26.91
C LYS A 55 9.46 15.04 -27.77
N GLU A 56 8.42 14.51 -27.17
CA GLU A 56 7.05 14.66 -27.68
C GLU A 56 6.25 15.28 -26.54
N GLU A 57 6.15 16.61 -26.59
CA GLU A 57 5.19 17.41 -25.80
C GLU A 57 3.79 17.05 -26.31
N GLU A 58 3.23 15.95 -25.83
CA GLU A 58 1.78 15.80 -25.80
C GLU A 58 1.26 16.72 -24.69
N LYS A 59 0.80 17.91 -25.13
CA LYS A 59 -0.15 18.72 -24.39
C LYS A 59 -1.47 17.95 -24.34
N SER A 60 -1.52 16.90 -23.52
CA SER A 60 -2.78 16.31 -23.08
C SER A 60 -3.42 17.34 -22.15
N GLU A 61 -4.69 17.67 -22.37
CA GLU A 61 -5.49 18.32 -21.34
C GLU A 61 -5.41 17.43 -20.09
N GLU A 62 -4.59 17.87 -19.15
CA GLU A 62 -4.25 17.14 -17.93
C GLU A 62 -5.51 17.04 -17.10
N LYS A 63 -6.28 15.96 -17.30
CA LYS A 63 -7.29 15.54 -16.36
C LYS A 63 -6.56 15.29 -15.06
N GLU A 64 -6.63 16.27 -14.16
CA GLU A 64 -6.12 16.21 -12.81
C GLU A 64 -6.46 14.84 -12.20
N THR A 65 -5.44 13.99 -12.14
CA THR A 65 -5.61 12.63 -11.68
C THR A 65 -5.48 12.67 -10.17
N LYS A 66 -6.46 12.12 -9.45
CA LYS A 66 -6.45 12.11 -7.98
C LYS A 66 -5.86 10.82 -7.45
N PHE A 67 -5.34 10.87 -6.22
CA PHE A 67 -4.91 9.68 -5.50
C PHE A 67 -6.06 8.64 -5.47
N PRO A 68 -5.74 7.34 -5.60
CA PRO A 68 -6.74 6.28 -5.60
C PRO A 68 -7.43 6.10 -4.25
N MET A 69 -6.80 6.56 -3.16
CA MET A 69 -7.32 6.51 -1.80
C MET A 69 -6.95 7.78 -1.02
N GLN A 70 -7.76 8.12 -0.03
CA GLN A 70 -7.60 9.30 0.82
C GLN A 70 -7.79 8.93 2.30
N ASN A 71 -7.23 9.73 3.21
CA ASN A 71 -7.30 9.52 4.67
C ASN A 71 -6.86 8.10 5.09
N LEU A 72 -5.66 7.70 4.67
CA LEU A 72 -5.15 6.35 4.94
C LEU A 72 -4.79 6.15 6.42
N ASP A 73 -5.19 5.02 6.99
CA ASP A 73 -4.58 4.51 8.22
C ASP A 73 -3.41 3.59 7.85
N LEU A 74 -2.20 4.01 8.22
CA LEU A 74 -0.98 3.26 7.92
C LEU A 74 -0.70 2.16 8.95
N GLY A 75 -1.43 2.15 10.08
CA GLY A 75 -1.24 1.24 11.21
C GLY A 75 -0.09 1.66 12.14
N GLY A 76 0.55 0.69 12.79
CA GLY A 76 1.58 0.92 13.78
C GLY A 76 2.96 1.26 13.20
N PHE A 77 3.53 2.40 13.60
CA PHE A 77 4.92 2.81 13.37
C PHE A 77 5.62 3.02 14.71
N PHE A 78 6.43 2.04 15.09
CA PHE A 78 7.16 2.05 16.35
C PHE A 78 8.51 2.74 16.17
N LYS A 79 8.84 3.60 17.13
CA LYS A 79 10.13 4.26 17.18
C LYS A 79 11.20 3.21 17.43
N ASP A 80 12.29 3.28 16.68
CA ASP A 80 13.46 2.46 16.96
C ASP A 80 14.28 3.16 18.05
N GLU A 81 14.39 2.53 19.21
CA GLU A 81 15.16 3.03 20.36
C GLU A 81 16.63 3.30 20.00
N ASN A 82 17.16 2.59 19.01
CA ASN A 82 18.54 2.75 18.54
C ASN A 82 18.70 3.86 17.49
N LYS A 83 17.61 4.46 17.00
CA LYS A 83 17.62 5.52 15.96
C LYS A 83 16.89 6.77 16.41
N TYR A 84 17.45 7.43 17.43
CA TYR A 84 16.98 8.74 17.90
C TYR A 84 15.48 8.78 18.24
N ASN A 85 14.90 7.64 18.63
CA ASN A 85 13.48 7.51 18.94
C ASN A 85 12.58 8.01 17.78
N SER A 86 12.93 7.66 16.54
CA SER A 86 12.24 8.06 15.32
C SER A 86 11.92 6.84 14.44
N PHE A 87 10.95 6.97 13.53
CA PHE A 87 10.69 5.97 12.49
C PHE A 87 11.09 6.54 11.12
N SER A 88 11.45 5.66 10.19
CA SER A 88 11.95 6.07 8.88
C SER A 88 10.85 6.67 8.01
N GLN A 89 11.13 7.84 7.42
CA GLN A 89 10.25 8.41 6.39
C GLN A 89 10.09 7.47 5.19
N TYR A 90 11.12 6.69 4.88
CA TYR A 90 11.07 5.70 3.81
C TYR A 90 10.03 4.61 4.11
N ASP A 91 9.92 4.16 5.35
CA ASP A 91 8.95 3.12 5.73
C ASP A 91 7.51 3.63 5.61
N ILE A 92 7.27 4.91 5.94
CA ILE A 92 5.98 5.55 5.70
C ILE A 92 5.66 5.59 4.21
N LYS A 93 6.57 6.09 3.36
CA LYS A 93 6.35 6.12 1.91
C LYS A 93 6.10 4.73 1.34
N LYS A 94 6.85 3.73 1.82
CA LYS A 94 6.68 2.33 1.42
C LYS A 94 5.31 1.77 1.80
N ARG A 95 4.81 2.11 2.98
CA ARG A 95 3.48 1.70 3.43
C ARG A 95 2.37 2.37 2.62
N ILE A 96 2.49 3.67 2.36
CA ILE A 96 1.56 4.42 1.50
C ILE A 96 1.53 3.80 0.11
N ALA A 97 2.68 3.66 -0.55
CA ALA A 97 2.83 3.06 -1.88
C ALA A 97 2.17 1.68 -1.98
N LYS A 98 2.32 0.84 -0.95
CA LYS A 98 1.68 -0.48 -0.90
C LYS A 98 0.16 -0.39 -0.80
N LEU A 99 -0.37 0.54 -0.02
CA LEU A 99 -1.83 0.71 0.18
C LEU A 99 -2.50 1.35 -1.04
N THR A 100 -1.83 2.31 -1.68
CA THR A 100 -2.35 3.03 -2.86
C THR A 100 -2.01 2.33 -4.17
N ASN A 101 -1.18 1.29 -4.15
CA ASN A 101 -0.60 0.65 -5.33
C ASN A 101 0.14 1.66 -6.25
N THR A 102 0.90 2.56 -5.63
CA THR A 102 1.68 3.60 -6.34
C THR A 102 3.17 3.34 -6.18
N ASP A 103 3.97 3.93 -7.06
CA ASP A 103 5.42 3.83 -6.94
C ASP A 103 5.94 4.77 -5.84
N ILE A 104 6.89 4.30 -5.02
CA ILE A 104 7.51 5.10 -3.94
C ILE A 104 8.20 6.35 -4.50
N SER A 105 8.85 6.26 -5.66
CA SER A 105 9.59 7.37 -6.29
C SER A 105 8.69 8.53 -6.67
N THR A 106 7.40 8.26 -6.89
CA THR A 106 6.40 9.28 -7.22
C THR A 106 5.90 10.03 -6.00
N LEU A 107 6.20 9.58 -4.78
CA LEU A 107 5.76 10.21 -3.53
C LEU A 107 6.75 11.29 -3.08
N THR A 108 6.29 12.54 -3.07
CA THR A 108 7.09 13.72 -2.73
C THR A 108 6.47 14.48 -1.56
N ASP A 109 7.21 15.45 -1.02
CA ASP A 109 6.70 16.41 -0.02
C ASP A 109 6.02 15.77 1.20
N LEU A 110 6.61 14.70 1.73
CA LEU A 110 6.10 14.04 2.94
C LEU A 110 6.22 14.98 4.14
N LYS A 111 5.08 15.28 4.78
CA LYS A 111 5.01 16.06 6.02
C LYS A 111 4.35 15.22 7.09
N ILE A 112 4.92 15.24 8.29
CA ILE A 112 4.44 14.45 9.43
C ILE A 112 4.32 15.37 10.64
N GLU A 113 3.16 15.33 11.27
CA GLU A 113 2.87 15.91 12.57
C GLU A 113 2.79 14.78 13.59
N TYR A 114 3.65 14.85 14.60
CA TYR A 114 3.76 13.84 15.64
C TYR A 114 2.91 14.22 16.83
N GLU A 115 2.11 13.27 17.31
CA GLU A 115 1.38 13.34 18.56
C GLU A 115 1.97 12.31 19.54
N ASN A 116 1.48 12.29 20.79
CA ASN A 116 2.06 11.44 21.83
C ASN A 116 2.00 9.95 21.46
N GLU A 117 0.82 9.45 21.08
CA GLU A 117 0.56 8.02 20.82
C GLU A 117 0.26 7.71 19.33
N SER A 118 0.33 8.73 18.49
CA SER A 118 -0.10 8.69 17.10
C SER A 118 0.66 9.73 16.27
N GLY A 119 0.35 9.80 14.99
CA GLY A 119 0.66 10.95 14.17
C GLY A 119 -0.21 11.01 12.94
N LYS A 120 -0.14 12.15 12.28
CA LYS A 120 -0.86 12.43 11.05
C LYS A 120 0.09 13.06 10.06
N GLY A 121 -0.23 12.98 8.78
CA GLY A 121 0.64 13.52 7.77
C GLY A 121 -0.02 13.69 6.43
N THR A 122 0.75 14.31 5.54
CA THR A 122 0.39 14.53 4.15
C THR A 122 1.53 14.13 3.24
N VAL A 123 1.19 13.68 2.04
CA VAL A 123 2.16 13.38 0.98
C VAL A 123 1.59 13.83 -0.36
N LYS A 124 2.47 14.33 -1.23
CA LYS A 124 2.13 14.67 -2.62
C LYS A 124 2.62 13.58 -3.57
N SER A 125 2.18 13.65 -4.81
CA SER A 125 2.74 12.84 -5.86
C SER A 125 3.05 13.64 -7.12
N THR A 126 4.06 13.20 -7.86
CA THR A 126 4.30 13.68 -9.23
C THR A 126 3.26 13.19 -10.23
N LYS A 127 2.41 12.22 -9.85
CA LYS A 127 1.35 11.65 -10.68
C LYS A 127 -0.06 12.15 -10.34
N TYR A 128 -0.24 12.73 -9.15
CA TYR A 128 -1.57 13.10 -8.64
C TYR A 128 -1.62 14.58 -8.24
N SER A 129 -2.70 15.27 -8.60
CA SER A 129 -2.84 16.70 -8.33
C SER A 129 -3.24 17.02 -6.89
N ASP A 130 -3.97 16.10 -6.25
CA ASP A 130 -4.42 16.25 -4.87
C ASP A 130 -3.36 15.76 -3.86
N VAL A 131 -3.55 16.15 -2.60
CA VAL A 131 -2.68 15.76 -1.49
C VAL A 131 -3.32 14.58 -0.78
N LEU A 132 -2.54 13.54 -0.51
CA LEU A 132 -2.99 12.41 0.29
C LEU A 132 -2.77 12.70 1.78
N THR A 133 -3.82 12.54 2.58
CA THR A 133 -3.77 12.59 4.04
C THR A 133 -3.66 11.18 4.63
N PHE A 134 -2.96 11.03 5.75
CA PHE A 134 -2.84 9.76 6.44
C PHE A 134 -2.67 9.94 7.96
N THR A 135 -2.95 8.86 8.70
CA THR A 135 -2.73 8.72 10.14
C THR A 135 -1.97 7.42 10.43
N PHE A 136 -1.32 7.37 11.59
CA PHE A 136 -0.68 6.17 12.11
C PHE A 136 -0.66 6.18 13.64
N SER A 137 -0.50 5.01 14.25
CA SER A 137 -0.29 4.86 15.70
C SER A 137 1.17 4.60 15.99
N ASN A 138 1.69 5.11 17.10
CA ASN A 138 3.03 4.78 17.56
C ASN A 138 3.02 3.83 18.78
N THR A 139 1.82 3.45 19.23
CA THR A 139 1.56 2.46 20.28
C THR A 139 0.90 1.21 19.71
N LEU A 140 1.05 0.09 20.41
CA LEU A 140 0.45 -1.19 20.05
C LEU A 140 -0.75 -1.42 20.97
N ASP A 141 -1.96 -1.11 20.50
CA ASP A 141 -3.18 -1.52 21.18
C ASP A 141 -3.53 -2.96 20.79
N LEU A 142 -3.36 -3.86 21.74
CA LEU A 142 -3.62 -5.28 21.57
C LEU A 142 -5.07 -5.67 21.94
N GLY A 143 -5.87 -4.71 22.40
CA GLY A 143 -7.22 -4.97 22.90
C GLY A 143 -7.25 -5.86 24.15
N LYS A 144 -8.46 -6.25 24.56
CA LYS A 144 -8.65 -7.14 25.72
C LYS A 144 -8.61 -8.60 25.28
N PHE A 145 -7.60 -9.34 25.72
CA PHE A 145 -7.55 -10.78 25.52
C PHE A 145 -8.36 -11.55 26.56
N LYS A 146 -9.22 -12.47 26.10
CA LYS A 146 -9.80 -13.50 26.98
C LYS A 146 -8.81 -14.65 27.11
N LYS A 147 -8.22 -14.82 28.29
CA LYS A 147 -7.38 -15.98 28.60
C LYS A 147 -8.27 -17.21 28.79
N GLU A 148 -8.33 -18.09 27.79
CA GLU A 148 -8.94 -19.42 27.97
C GLU A 148 -7.99 -20.31 28.78
N ASN A 149 -8.26 -20.47 30.07
CA ASN A 149 -7.58 -21.48 30.88
C ASN A 149 -8.13 -22.87 30.54
N LYS A 150 -7.69 -23.47 29.43
CA LYS A 150 -7.87 -24.90 29.22
C LYS A 150 -6.90 -25.64 30.14
N ARG A 151 -7.41 -26.20 31.24
CA ARG A 151 -6.66 -27.19 32.03
C ARG A 151 -6.42 -28.38 31.11
N VAL A 152 -5.17 -28.55 30.69
CA VAL A 152 -4.73 -29.80 30.08
C VAL A 152 -4.80 -30.84 31.18
N GLY A 153 -5.85 -31.67 31.15
CA GLY A 153 -5.99 -32.78 32.08
C GLY A 153 -4.79 -33.70 31.93
N GLN A 154 -3.92 -33.73 32.94
CA GLN A 154 -2.94 -34.80 33.04
C GLN A 154 -3.69 -36.05 33.47
N ASN A 155 -3.98 -36.91 32.50
CA ASN A 155 -4.35 -38.29 32.79
C ASN A 155 -3.07 -39.01 33.22
N TYR A 156 -3.01 -39.38 34.49
CA TYR A 156 -2.04 -40.34 35.03
C TYR A 156 -2.62 -41.75 34.94
#